data_AF-A0AAD8LQK9-F1
#
_entry.id   AF-A0AAD8LQK9-F1
#
_cell.length_a   1.000
_cell.length_b   1.000
_cell.length_c   1.000
_cell.angle_alpha   90.00
_cell.angle_beta   90.00
_cell.angle_gamma   90.00
#
_symmetry.space_group_name_H-M   'P 1'
#
loop_
_entity.id
_entity.type
_entity.pdbx_description
1 polymer ?
#
loop_
_entity_poly.entity_id
_entity_poly.type
_entity_poly.pdbx_seq_one_letter_code
_entity_poly.pdbx_strand_id
1 'polypeptide(L)'
;MSDIGDWFKSIPFITRYWFAGSILVPLIGKLGIISPVYLVLWPDAFINKFQIWRPISSTLYFPVGPGTGFLYLVNLYFLYQYSTRLETGAFDGRPADYIFMLLFNWICIVITGLIMDMQLLMIPLIMSVLYVWAQLNRDTIVSFWFGTRFKACYLPWVILGFNYIIGGSIVNELIGNLVGHLYFFLMFKYPMDLGGRTLLSTPQFLYRFFPSRRGGVSGFGAPPPSRGHAADEQAGARGGRHNWGQGFQLGDN
;
A
#
# COMPACT_ATOMS: atom_id res chain seq x y z
N MET A 1 0.07 31.35 6.25
CA MET A 1 -0.13 29.98 5.72
C MET A 1 1.23 29.50 5.27
N SER A 2 1.73 28.39 5.82
CA SER A 2 3.05 27.89 5.44
C SER A 2 2.89 26.89 4.30
N ASP A 3 3.46 27.21 3.12
CA ASP A 3 3.40 26.35 1.92
C ASP A 3 3.79 24.89 2.20
N ILE A 4 4.72 24.69 3.13
CA ILE A 4 5.18 23.36 3.58
C ILE A 4 4.08 22.63 4.36
N GLY A 5 3.35 23.33 5.22
CA GLY A 5 2.27 22.74 6.01
C GLY A 5 1.10 22.32 5.13
N ASP A 6 0.79 23.12 4.11
CA ASP A 6 -0.27 22.83 3.15
C ASP A 6 0.14 21.70 2.18
N TRP A 7 1.40 21.68 1.74
CA TRP A 7 1.97 20.54 1.01
C TRP A 7 1.93 19.25 1.81
N PHE A 8 2.37 19.25 3.08
CA PHE A 8 2.32 18.06 3.93
C PHE A 8 0.89 17.57 4.16
N LYS A 9 -0.07 18.50 4.25
CA LYS A 9 -1.51 18.19 4.32
C LYS A 9 -2.10 17.67 3.00
N SER A 10 -1.45 17.89 1.87
CA SER A 10 -1.86 17.32 0.58
C SER A 10 -1.52 15.83 0.44
N ILE A 11 -0.52 15.35 1.20
CA ILE A 11 -0.10 13.94 1.16
C ILE A 11 -1.21 13.06 1.76
N PRO A 12 -1.59 11.94 1.13
CA PRO A 12 -2.57 11.00 1.67
C PRO A 12 -2.22 10.54 3.10
N PHE A 13 -3.23 10.19 3.88
CA PHE A 13 -3.10 9.99 5.34
C PHE A 13 -2.01 8.97 5.68
N ILE A 14 -2.04 7.78 5.08
CA ILE A 14 -1.16 6.67 5.46
C ILE A 14 0.27 6.94 4.95
N THR A 15 0.39 7.35 3.69
CA THR A 15 1.64 7.74 3.05
C THR A 15 2.34 8.86 3.83
N ARG A 16 1.59 9.83 4.35
CA ARG A 16 2.11 10.97 5.12
C ARG A 16 2.84 10.52 6.39
N TYR A 17 2.22 9.64 7.19
CA TYR A 17 2.85 9.16 8.42
C TYR A 17 4.02 8.24 8.14
N TRP A 18 3.91 7.38 7.12
CA TRP A 18 5.02 6.52 6.73
C TRP A 18 6.23 7.34 6.26
N PHE A 19 6.02 8.29 5.36
CA PHE A 19 7.05 9.21 4.87
C PHE A 19 7.66 10.03 6.00
N ALA A 20 6.85 10.60 6.89
CA ALA A 20 7.34 11.36 8.05
C ALA A 20 8.18 10.47 8.98
N GLY A 21 7.74 9.23 9.25
CA GLY A 21 8.50 8.27 10.05
C GLY A 21 9.86 7.93 9.43
N SER A 22 9.89 7.72 8.11
CA SER A 22 11.12 7.47 7.35
C SER A 22 12.09 8.66 7.32
N ILE A 23 11.66 9.87 7.68
CA ILE A 23 12.53 11.03 7.87
C ILE A 23 12.96 11.18 9.32
N LEU A 24 12.01 11.10 10.25
CA LEU A 24 12.25 11.35 11.67
C LEU A 24 13.18 10.31 12.29
N VAL A 25 13.00 9.02 11.98
CA VAL A 25 13.80 7.95 12.59
C VAL A 25 15.28 8.01 12.19
N PRO A 26 15.65 8.19 10.90
CA PRO A 26 17.05 8.42 10.53
C PRO A 26 17.65 9.69 11.12
N LEU A 27 16.86 10.77 11.23
CA LEU A 27 17.33 12.02 11.86
C LEU A 27 17.65 11.83 13.34
N ILE A 28 16.78 11.15 14.09
CA ILE A 28 17.01 10.81 15.51
C ILE A 28 18.29 9.98 15.66
N GLY A 29 18.51 9.00 14.78
CA GLY A 29 19.74 8.20 14.75
C GLY A 29 20.99 9.03 14.43
N LYS A 30 20.89 9.99 13.50
CA LYS A 30 22.00 10.88 13.12
C LYS A 30 22.34 11.91 14.20
N LEU A 31 21.34 12.40 14.95
CA LEU A 31 21.53 13.31 16.08
C LEU A 31 22.12 12.61 17.31
N GLY A 32 22.27 11.28 17.29
CA GLY A 32 22.83 10.51 18.40
C GLY A 32 21.89 10.39 19.60
N ILE A 33 20.61 10.75 19.46
CA ILE A 33 19.61 10.64 20.53
C ILE A 33 19.39 9.16 20.89
N ILE A 34 19.39 8.29 19.88
CA ILE A 34 19.27 6.84 20.03
C ILE A 34 20.41 6.18 19.26
N SER A 35 21.09 5.20 19.88
CA SER A 35 22.14 4.45 19.18
C SER A 35 21.54 3.69 17.98
N PRO A 36 22.13 3.82 16.77
CA PRO A 36 21.69 3.11 15.56
C PRO A 36 21.54 1.59 15.74
N VAL A 37 22.27 1.00 16.68
CA VAL A 37 22.22 -0.45 16.98
C VAL A 37 20.83 -0.88 17.48
N TYR A 38 20.08 0.01 18.14
CA TYR A 38 18.72 -0.29 18.60
C TYR A 38 17.66 -0.15 17.50
N LEU A 39 17.97 0.57 16.41
CA LEU A 39 17.05 0.80 15.29
C LEU A 39 17.12 -0.32 14.25
N VAL A 40 18.23 -1.06 14.22
CA VAL A 40 18.48 -2.18 13.32
C VAL A 40 17.83 -3.47 13.83
N LEU A 41 17.38 -4.32 12.89
CA LEU A 41 16.89 -5.65 13.22
C LEU A 41 18.08 -6.57 13.55
N TRP A 42 18.01 -7.20 14.73
CA TRP A 42 18.94 -8.25 15.16
C TRP A 42 18.09 -9.49 15.48
N PRO A 43 18.21 -10.60 14.74
CA PRO A 43 17.37 -11.79 14.95
C PRO A 43 17.45 -12.32 16.38
N ASP A 44 18.65 -12.39 16.96
CA ASP A 44 18.84 -12.82 18.35
C ASP A 44 18.15 -11.91 19.36
N ALA A 45 18.21 -10.59 19.16
CA ALA A 45 17.57 -9.64 20.06
C ALA A 45 16.04 -9.63 19.91
N PHE A 46 15.54 -9.97 18.72
CA PHE A 46 14.11 -10.09 18.49
C PHE A 46 13.55 -11.38 19.09
N ILE A 47 14.17 -12.53 18.81
CA ILE A 47 13.68 -13.86 19.21
C ILE A 47 13.98 -14.14 20.68
N ASN A 48 15.21 -13.89 21.13
CA ASN A 48 15.64 -14.28 22.48
C ASN A 48 15.37 -13.18 23.53
N LYS A 49 15.25 -11.91 23.13
CA LYS A 49 15.05 -10.77 24.06
C LYS A 49 13.72 -10.02 23.87
N PHE A 50 12.81 -10.52 23.03
CA PHE A 50 11.47 -9.98 22.79
C PHE A 50 11.44 -8.46 22.50
N GLN A 51 12.39 -7.95 21.73
CA GLN A 51 12.45 -6.52 21.40
C GLN A 51 11.54 -6.20 20.20
N ILE A 52 10.22 -6.14 20.46
CA ILE A 52 9.14 -6.02 19.45
C ILE A 52 9.21 -4.72 18.64
N TRP A 53 9.86 -3.67 19.14
CA TRP A 53 9.99 -2.40 18.41
C TRP A 53 10.99 -2.49 17.25
N ARG A 54 11.93 -3.45 17.24
CA ARG A 54 13.02 -3.52 16.25
C ARG A 54 12.56 -3.69 14.80
N PRO A 55 11.59 -4.57 14.48
CA PRO A 55 11.10 -4.71 13.12
C PRO A 55 10.37 -3.45 12.62
N ILE A 56 9.78 -2.67 13.54
CA ILE A 56 9.15 -1.39 13.19
C ILE A 56 10.25 -0.35 12.93
N SER A 57 11.20 -0.19 13.85
CA SER A 57 12.29 0.77 13.68
C SER A 57 13.15 0.47 12.46
N SER A 58 13.43 -0.80 12.13
CA SER A 58 14.28 -1.18 11.01
C SER A 58 13.66 -0.92 9.63
N THR A 59 12.32 -0.75 9.58
CA THR A 59 11.60 -0.37 8.35
C THR A 59 11.54 1.13 8.14
N LEU A 60 11.64 1.91 9.22
CA LEU A 60 11.67 3.38 9.16
C LEU A 60 13.10 3.93 9.17
N TYR A 61 14.07 3.14 9.63
CA TYR A 61 15.45 3.55 9.75
C TYR A 61 16.26 3.25 8.48
N PHE A 62 17.11 4.21 8.12
CA PHE A 62 18.12 4.08 7.09
C PHE A 62 19.40 4.81 7.55
N PRO A 63 20.59 4.19 7.46
CA PRO A 63 21.84 4.84 7.86
C PRO A 63 22.20 5.94 6.85
N VAL A 64 22.06 7.20 7.26
CA VAL A 64 22.38 8.37 6.43
C VAL A 64 23.84 8.78 6.65
N GLY A 65 24.71 8.45 5.69
CA GLY A 65 26.12 8.84 5.67
C GLY A 65 26.53 9.50 4.34
N PRO A 66 27.79 9.95 4.22
CA PRO A 66 28.30 10.63 3.02
C PRO A 66 28.14 9.83 1.71
N GLY A 67 28.22 8.50 1.78
CA GLY A 67 28.04 7.61 0.61
C GLY A 67 26.62 7.11 0.39
N THR A 68 25.75 7.10 1.41
CA THR A 68 24.42 6.49 1.36
C THR A 68 23.28 7.51 1.27
N GLY A 69 23.58 8.81 1.46
CA GLY A 69 22.58 9.87 1.46
C GLY A 69 21.81 10.00 0.14
N PHE A 70 22.47 9.76 -0.99
CA PHE A 70 21.81 9.77 -2.29
C PHE A 70 20.79 8.62 -2.41
N LEU A 71 21.23 7.39 -2.13
CA LEU A 71 20.36 6.21 -2.14
C LEU A 71 19.16 6.38 -1.18
N TYR A 72 19.38 6.99 -0.01
CA TYR A 72 18.32 7.34 0.92
C TYR A 72 17.27 8.26 0.29
N LEU A 73 17.69 9.39 -0.30
CA LEU A 73 16.78 10.36 -0.92
C LEU A 73 16.00 9.77 -2.08
N VAL A 74 16.65 8.94 -2.90
CA VAL A 74 16.00 8.24 -4.02
C VAL A 74 14.93 7.28 -3.51
N ASN A 75 15.23 6.48 -2.48
CA ASN A 75 14.24 5.59 -1.87
C ASN A 75 13.10 6.38 -1.20
N LEU A 76 13.40 7.51 -0.56
CA LEU A 76 12.40 8.39 0.03
C LEU A 76 11.46 8.98 -1.03
N TYR A 77 11.99 9.36 -2.19
CA TYR A 77 11.22 9.78 -3.34
C TYR A 77 10.33 8.65 -3.87
N PHE A 78 10.86 7.43 -4.00
CA PHE A 78 10.06 6.26 -4.43
C PHE A 78 8.94 5.93 -3.44
N LEU A 79 9.21 6.00 -2.14
CA LEU A 79 8.19 5.88 -1.10
C LEU A 79 7.10 6.90 -1.36
N TYR A 80 7.43 8.19 -1.35
CA TYR A 80 6.44 9.26 -1.55
C TYR A 80 5.62 9.06 -2.85
N GLN A 81 6.30 8.83 -3.97
CA GLN A 81 5.68 8.78 -5.29
C GLN A 81 4.75 7.57 -5.47
N TYR A 82 5.22 6.37 -5.14
CA TYR A 82 4.47 5.14 -5.41
C TYR A 82 3.46 4.82 -4.30
N SER A 83 3.78 5.17 -3.05
CA SER A 83 2.83 5.10 -1.94
C SER A 83 1.62 6.00 -2.20
N THR A 84 1.86 7.27 -2.57
CA THR A 84 0.79 8.22 -2.89
C THR A 84 -0.07 7.70 -4.05
N ARG A 85 0.54 7.23 -5.14
CA ARG A 85 -0.19 6.69 -6.30
C ARG A 85 -1.01 5.45 -5.99
N LEU A 86 -0.59 4.62 -5.03
CA LEU A 86 -1.38 3.49 -4.58
C LEU A 86 -2.55 3.93 -3.70
N GLU A 87 -2.29 4.79 -2.72
CA GLU A 87 -3.32 5.25 -1.78
C GLU A 87 -4.42 6.09 -2.46
N THR A 88 -4.07 6.95 -3.43
CA THR A 88 -5.05 7.76 -4.19
C THR A 88 -5.54 7.11 -5.48
N GLY A 89 -4.93 6.00 -5.89
CA GLY A 89 -5.27 5.31 -7.13
C GLY A 89 -5.98 4.00 -6.83
N ALA A 90 -5.20 2.93 -6.70
CA ALA A 90 -5.71 1.58 -6.52
C ALA A 90 -6.56 1.38 -5.25
N PHE A 91 -6.24 2.12 -4.18
CA PHE A 91 -6.90 2.01 -2.89
C PHE A 91 -7.71 3.27 -2.51
N ASP A 92 -8.10 4.08 -3.50
CA ASP A 92 -8.87 5.30 -3.25
C ASP A 92 -10.19 4.99 -2.52
N GLY A 93 -10.42 5.69 -1.40
CA GLY A 93 -11.58 5.48 -0.54
C GLY A 93 -11.59 4.17 0.27
N ARG A 94 -10.53 3.35 0.19
CA ARG A 94 -10.38 2.07 0.90
C ARG A 94 -9.07 2.01 1.73
N PRO A 95 -8.92 2.87 2.74
CA PRO A 95 -7.70 2.94 3.55
C PRO A 95 -7.37 1.61 4.26
N ALA A 96 -8.38 0.84 4.66
CA ALA A 96 -8.17 -0.47 5.30
C ALA A 96 -7.44 -1.47 4.38
N ASP A 97 -7.76 -1.50 3.09
CA ASP A 97 -7.13 -2.41 2.12
C ASP A 97 -5.67 -2.01 1.87
N TYR A 98 -5.39 -0.71 1.86
CA TYR A 98 -4.02 -0.20 1.72
C TYR A 98 -3.16 -0.54 2.95
N ILE A 99 -3.70 -0.35 4.16
CA ILE A 99 -3.03 -0.74 5.41
C ILE A 99 -2.79 -2.25 5.42
N PHE A 100 -3.77 -3.04 5.00
CA PHE A 100 -3.61 -4.49 4.93
C PHE A 100 -2.49 -4.91 3.98
N MET A 101 -2.39 -4.30 2.80
CA MET A 101 -1.26 -4.53 1.89
C MET A 101 0.07 -4.20 2.56
N LEU A 102 0.17 -3.02 3.21
CA LEU A 102 1.39 -2.61 3.90
C LEU A 102 1.76 -3.58 5.02
N LEU A 103 0.78 -4.00 5.83
CA LEU A 103 0.99 -4.95 6.92
C LEU A 103 1.39 -6.33 6.41
N PHE A 104 0.76 -6.82 5.34
CA PHE A 104 1.11 -8.10 4.72
C PHE A 104 2.55 -8.07 4.21
N ASN A 105 2.91 -7.05 3.43
CA ASN A 105 4.27 -6.89 2.92
C ASN A 105 5.27 -6.75 4.07
N TRP A 106 4.93 -5.96 5.09
CA TRP A 106 5.75 -5.77 6.29
C TRP A 106 6.01 -7.09 7.01
N ILE A 107 4.98 -7.89 7.29
CA ILE A 107 5.12 -9.19 7.96
C ILE A 107 6.01 -10.13 7.14
N CYS A 108 5.77 -10.23 5.82
CA CYS A 108 6.60 -11.06 4.95
C CYS A 108 8.07 -10.62 4.96
N ILE A 109 8.33 -9.32 4.86
CA ILE A 109 9.69 -8.76 4.89
C ILE A 109 10.36 -8.99 6.24
N VAL A 110 9.63 -8.87 7.35
CA VAL A 110 10.17 -9.17 8.69
C VAL A 110 10.54 -10.64 8.80
N ILE A 111 9.68 -11.55 8.35
CA ILE A 111 9.97 -13.00 8.34
C ILE A 111 11.23 -13.28 7.50
N THR A 112 11.29 -12.76 6.28
CA THR A 112 12.45 -12.94 5.40
C THR A 112 13.71 -12.31 5.99
N GLY A 113 13.59 -11.13 6.62
CA GLY A 113 14.70 -10.45 7.26
C GLY A 113 15.25 -11.20 8.47
N LEU A 114 14.41 -11.91 9.22
CA LEU A 114 14.85 -12.79 10.32
C LEU A 114 15.58 -14.04 9.81
N ILE A 115 15.13 -14.61 8.68
CA ILE A 115 15.75 -15.80 8.07
C ILE A 115 17.08 -15.47 7.40
N MET A 116 17.17 -14.30 6.75
CA MET A 116 18.34 -13.88 5.97
C MET A 116 19.30 -12.94 6.73
N ASP A 117 19.08 -12.73 8.03
CA ASP A 117 19.86 -11.81 8.88
C ASP A 117 19.96 -10.39 8.30
N MET A 118 18.86 -9.90 7.74
CA MET A 118 18.79 -8.55 7.18
C MET A 118 18.56 -7.50 8.26
N GLN A 119 19.51 -6.58 8.36
CA GLN A 119 19.50 -5.51 9.35
C GLN A 119 18.52 -4.36 9.04
N LEU A 120 18.32 -4.05 7.75
CA LEU A 120 17.54 -2.90 7.28
C LEU A 120 16.40 -3.35 6.37
N LEU A 121 15.18 -2.93 6.70
CA LEU A 121 13.95 -3.38 6.03
C LEU A 121 13.24 -2.25 5.26
N MET A 122 13.78 -1.02 5.29
CA MET A 122 13.19 0.13 4.58
C MET A 122 13.16 -0.09 3.06
N ILE A 123 14.30 -0.44 2.44
CA ILE A 123 14.40 -0.65 0.98
C ILE A 123 13.45 -1.77 0.51
N PRO A 124 13.46 -2.98 1.10
CA PRO A 124 12.55 -4.04 0.69
C PRO A 124 11.08 -3.63 0.77
N LEU A 125 10.68 -2.87 1.79
CA LEU A 125 9.30 -2.42 1.94
C LEU A 125 8.89 -1.44 0.84
N ILE A 126 9.73 -0.44 0.57
CA ILE A 126 9.49 0.52 -0.51
C ILE A 126 9.44 -0.19 -1.86
N MET A 127 10.36 -1.12 -2.12
CA MET A 127 10.38 -1.89 -3.36
C MET A 127 9.16 -2.79 -3.50
N SER A 128 8.65 -3.39 -2.42
CA SER A 128 7.41 -4.18 -2.47
C SER A 128 6.19 -3.35 -2.88
N VAL A 129 6.07 -2.12 -2.34
CA VAL A 129 4.98 -1.19 -2.65
C VAL A 129 5.08 -0.71 -4.09
N LEU A 130 6.29 -0.32 -4.52
CA LEU A 130 6.58 0.05 -5.90
C LEU A 130 6.24 -1.09 -6.87
N TYR A 131 6.62 -2.32 -6.52
CA TYR A 131 6.33 -3.50 -7.32
C TYR A 131 4.82 -3.71 -7.48
N VAL A 132 4.05 -3.65 -6.39
CA VAL A 132 2.58 -3.76 -6.46
C VAL A 132 1.99 -2.69 -7.36
N TRP A 133 2.44 -1.43 -7.24
CA TRP A 133 2.00 -0.35 -8.13
C TRP A 133 2.31 -0.65 -9.60
N ALA A 134 3.53 -1.10 -9.89
CA ALA A 134 4.00 -1.45 -11.23
C ALA A 134 3.18 -2.58 -11.86
N GLN A 135 2.78 -3.59 -11.06
CA GLN A 135 1.97 -4.70 -11.53
C GLN A 135 0.49 -4.34 -11.70
N LEU A 136 -0.04 -3.39 -10.93
CA LEU A 136 -1.39 -2.88 -11.12
C LEU A 136 -1.49 -1.96 -12.34
N ASN A 137 -0.41 -1.27 -12.68
CA ASN A 137 -0.36 -0.27 -13.75
C ASN A 137 0.55 -0.71 -14.92
N ARG A 138 0.59 -2.02 -15.24
CA ARG A 138 1.57 -2.62 -16.17
C ARG A 138 1.78 -1.87 -17.48
N ASP A 139 0.71 -1.40 -18.10
CA ASP A 139 0.75 -0.72 -19.39
C ASP A 139 0.97 0.80 -19.31
N THR A 140 1.01 1.37 -18.10
CA THR A 140 1.31 2.79 -17.92
C THR A 140 2.76 3.05 -18.27
N ILE A 141 3.00 4.03 -19.14
CA ILE A 141 4.35 4.46 -19.48
C ILE A 141 4.85 5.40 -18.38
N VAL A 142 5.94 5.02 -17.74
CA VAL A 142 6.63 5.84 -16.74
C VAL A 142 7.87 6.46 -17.35
N SER A 143 8.09 7.73 -17.05
CA SER A 143 9.36 8.40 -17.30
C SER A 143 10.28 8.14 -16.11
N PHE A 144 11.46 7.60 -16.40
CA PHE A 144 12.55 7.43 -15.44
C PHE A 144 13.67 8.43 -15.76
N TRP A 145 14.76 8.32 -15.01
CA TRP A 145 15.86 9.26 -15.08
C TRP A 145 16.43 9.37 -16.50
N PHE A 146 16.97 10.55 -16.82
CA PHE A 146 17.50 10.89 -18.14
C PHE A 146 16.46 10.87 -19.28
N GLY A 147 15.17 11.00 -18.94
CA GLY A 147 14.08 11.06 -19.93
C GLY A 147 13.73 9.71 -20.56
N THR A 148 14.29 8.62 -20.04
CA THR A 148 13.97 7.26 -20.49
C THR A 148 12.51 6.94 -20.18
N ARG A 149 11.79 6.32 -21.12
CA ARG A 149 10.38 5.97 -20.97
C ARG A 149 10.20 4.48 -21.20
N PHE A 150 9.52 3.81 -20.28
CA PHE A 150 9.23 2.39 -20.38
C PHE A 150 7.92 2.04 -19.66
N LYS A 151 7.41 0.84 -19.90
CA LYS A 151 6.20 0.34 -19.22
C LYS A 151 6.47 0.12 -17.73
N ALA A 152 5.51 0.45 -16.88
CA ALA A 152 5.64 0.34 -15.42
C ALA A 152 6.05 -1.06 -14.96
N CYS A 153 5.68 -2.12 -15.69
CA CYS A 153 6.11 -3.50 -15.39
C CYS A 153 7.64 -3.69 -15.33
N TYR A 154 8.41 -2.88 -16.06
CA TYR A 154 9.88 -2.93 -16.07
C TYR A 154 10.52 -2.09 -14.96
N LEU A 155 9.76 -1.21 -14.31
CA LEU A 155 10.27 -0.26 -13.33
C LEU A 155 11.04 -0.92 -12.18
N PRO A 156 10.56 -2.00 -11.53
CA PRO A 156 11.30 -2.62 -10.43
C PRO A 156 12.66 -3.17 -10.88
N TRP A 157 12.76 -3.62 -12.13
CA TRP A 157 13.98 -4.17 -12.71
C TRP A 157 14.97 -3.09 -13.13
N VAL A 158 14.47 -1.99 -13.69
CA VAL A 158 15.29 -0.82 -14.02
C VAL A 158 15.90 -0.22 -12.76
N ILE A 159 15.12 -0.13 -11.67
CA ILE A 159 15.61 0.39 -10.39
C ILE A 159 16.69 -0.53 -9.80
N LEU A 160 16.48 -1.85 -9.87
CA LEU A 160 17.49 -2.83 -9.46
C LEU A 160 18.81 -2.64 -10.20
N GLY A 161 18.76 -2.53 -11.53
CA GLY A 161 19.95 -2.26 -12.34
C GLY A 161 20.62 -0.93 -11.99
N PHE A 162 19.82 0.11 -11.74
CA PHE A 162 20.31 1.42 -11.37
C PHE A 162 20.99 1.44 -10.00
N ASN A 163 20.38 0.83 -8.99
CA ASN A 163 20.95 0.74 -7.65
C ASN A 163 22.21 -0.11 -7.62
N TYR A 164 22.30 -1.17 -8.43
CA TYR A 164 23.55 -1.92 -8.58
C TYR A 164 24.71 -1.02 -9.02
N ILE A 165 24.48 -0.13 -9.98
CA ILE A 165 25.51 0.80 -10.49
C ILE A 165 25.96 1.79 -9.40
N ILE A 166 25.05 2.22 -8.52
CA ILE A 166 25.35 3.19 -7.44
C ILE A 166 25.96 2.51 -6.20
N GLY A 167 26.06 1.18 -6.17
CA GLY A 167 26.54 0.43 -5.01
C GLY A 167 25.47 0.19 -3.95
N GLY A 168 24.20 0.18 -4.34
CA GLY A 168 23.07 -0.25 -3.52
C GLY A 168 23.00 -1.78 -3.36
N SER A 169 22.19 -2.23 -2.40
CA SER A 169 22.00 -3.66 -2.14
C SER A 169 20.91 -4.25 -3.05
N ILE A 170 21.33 -5.04 -4.04
CA ILE A 170 20.42 -5.78 -4.93
C ILE A 170 19.53 -6.75 -4.14
N VAL A 171 20.07 -7.38 -3.09
CA VAL A 171 19.34 -8.39 -2.31
C VAL A 171 18.09 -7.78 -1.70
N ASN A 172 18.20 -6.58 -1.11
CA ASN A 172 17.06 -5.88 -0.52
C ASN A 172 15.94 -5.63 -1.53
N GLU A 173 16.31 -5.32 -2.76
CA GLU A 173 15.37 -5.01 -3.84
C GLU A 173 14.71 -6.26 -4.41
N LEU A 174 15.49 -7.34 -4.58
CA LEU A 174 14.95 -8.64 -4.98
C LEU A 174 13.94 -9.17 -3.96
N ILE A 175 14.25 -9.05 -2.66
CA ILE A 175 13.32 -9.46 -1.60
C ILE A 175 12.06 -8.60 -1.62
N GLY A 176 12.20 -7.29 -1.78
CA GLY A 176 11.04 -6.40 -1.96
C GLY A 176 10.18 -6.78 -3.16
N ASN A 177 10.80 -7.05 -4.32
CA ASN A 177 10.11 -7.48 -5.54
C ASN A 177 9.41 -8.84 -5.35
N LEU A 178 10.05 -9.79 -4.68
CA LEU A 178 9.48 -11.10 -4.38
C LEU A 178 8.26 -10.98 -3.46
N VAL A 179 8.35 -10.21 -2.38
CA VAL A 179 7.24 -9.99 -1.44
C VAL A 179 6.09 -9.24 -2.12
N GLY A 180 6.40 -8.21 -2.91
CA GLY A 180 5.40 -7.50 -3.71
C GLY A 180 4.70 -8.42 -4.71
N HIS A 181 5.45 -9.34 -5.34
CA HIS A 181 4.88 -10.36 -6.21
C HIS A 181 4.01 -11.36 -5.46
N LEU A 182 4.42 -11.78 -4.27
CA LEU A 182 3.64 -12.68 -3.42
C LEU A 182 2.28 -12.07 -3.08
N TYR A 183 2.26 -10.80 -2.63
CA TYR A 183 0.99 -10.08 -2.40
C TYR A 183 0.17 -9.99 -3.68
N PHE A 184 0.78 -9.54 -4.79
CA PHE A 184 0.08 -9.39 -6.06
C PHE A 184 -0.52 -10.72 -6.55
N PHE A 185 0.24 -11.81 -6.42
CA PHE A 185 -0.18 -13.14 -6.82
C PHE A 185 -1.37 -13.63 -5.99
N LEU A 186 -1.25 -13.58 -4.65
CA LEU A 186 -2.29 -14.07 -3.76
C LEU A 186 -3.57 -13.24 -3.82
N MET A 187 -3.44 -11.93 -4.00
CA MET A 187 -4.57 -11.00 -4.00
C MET A 187 -5.26 -10.88 -5.35
N PHE A 188 -4.51 -10.83 -6.46
CA PHE A 188 -5.07 -10.54 -7.79
C PHE A 188 -5.03 -11.74 -8.73
N LYS A 189 -3.89 -12.42 -8.85
CA LYS A 189 -3.71 -13.45 -9.87
C LYS A 189 -4.39 -14.78 -9.50
N TYR A 190 -4.22 -15.22 -8.25
CA TYR A 190 -4.79 -16.46 -7.74
C TYR A 190 -6.33 -16.53 -7.89
N PRO A 191 -7.12 -15.53 -7.45
CA PRO A 191 -8.58 -15.60 -7.63
C PRO A 191 -9.00 -15.53 -9.10
N MET A 192 -8.23 -14.84 -9.96
CA MET A 192 -8.56 -14.64 -11.36
C MET A 192 -8.28 -15.88 -12.23
N ASP A 193 -7.16 -16.59 -11.98
CA ASP A 193 -6.73 -17.74 -12.78
C ASP A 193 -7.28 -19.08 -12.26
N LEU A 194 -7.53 -19.21 -10.95
CA LEU A 194 -7.88 -20.50 -10.31
C LEU A 194 -9.31 -20.56 -9.79
N GLY A 195 -10.12 -19.51 -9.97
CA GLY A 195 -11.53 -19.47 -9.54
C GLY A 195 -11.73 -19.67 -8.03
N GLY A 196 -10.67 -19.50 -7.24
CA GLY A 196 -10.66 -19.79 -5.81
C GLY A 196 -11.32 -18.70 -4.97
N ARG A 197 -11.72 -19.07 -3.75
CA ARG A 197 -12.07 -18.10 -2.69
C ARG A 197 -10.90 -17.13 -2.51
N THR A 198 -11.19 -15.85 -2.27
CA THR A 198 -10.17 -14.83 -1.97
C THR A 198 -9.33 -15.26 -0.76
N LEU A 199 -8.10 -15.75 -0.98
CA LEU A 199 -7.22 -16.24 0.07
C LEU A 199 -6.81 -15.13 1.05
N LEU A 200 -6.66 -13.92 0.53
CA LEU A 200 -6.39 -12.72 1.30
C LEU A 200 -7.66 -11.86 1.30
N SER A 201 -8.21 -11.62 2.48
CA SER A 201 -9.30 -10.69 2.71
C SER A 201 -8.91 -9.74 3.83
N THR A 202 -9.13 -8.45 3.62
CA THR A 202 -8.88 -7.43 4.64
C THR A 202 -9.69 -7.77 5.89
N PRO A 203 -9.03 -7.97 7.04
CA PRO A 203 -9.73 -8.38 8.24
C PRO A 203 -10.71 -7.30 8.71
N GLN A 204 -11.88 -7.71 9.21
CA GLN A 204 -12.98 -6.80 9.56
C GLN A 204 -12.61 -5.74 10.60
N PHE A 205 -11.64 -6.01 11.48
CA PHE A 205 -11.19 -5.02 12.45
C PHE A 205 -10.56 -3.79 11.78
N LEU A 206 -9.87 -3.94 10.63
CA LEU A 206 -9.27 -2.80 9.92
C LEU A 206 -10.35 -1.87 9.36
N TYR A 207 -11.48 -2.40 8.88
CA TYR A 207 -12.60 -1.58 8.45
C TYR A 207 -13.28 -0.84 9.61
N ARG A 208 -13.21 -1.37 10.84
CA ARG A 208 -13.71 -0.67 12.03
C ARG A 208 -12.85 0.54 12.39
N PHE A 209 -11.53 0.42 12.28
CA PHE A 209 -10.60 1.53 12.53
C PHE A 209 -10.52 2.52 11.35
N PHE A 210 -10.63 2.01 10.12
CA PHE A 210 -10.49 2.77 8.88
C PHE A 210 -11.70 2.49 7.97
N PRO A 211 -12.85 3.12 8.25
CA PRO A 211 -14.06 2.89 7.47
C PRO A 211 -13.87 3.34 6.02
N SER A 212 -14.35 2.51 5.09
CA SER A 212 -14.37 2.81 3.67
C SER A 212 -15.26 4.02 3.41
N ARG A 213 -14.70 5.08 2.84
CA ARG A 213 -15.42 6.36 2.62
C ARG A 213 -16.36 6.33 1.41
N ARG A 214 -16.23 5.32 0.54
CA ARG A 214 -17.21 4.99 -0.50
C ARG A 214 -17.85 3.66 -0.15
N GLY A 215 -19.18 3.63 -0.14
CA GLY A 215 -19.97 2.40 -0.08
C GLY A 215 -19.59 1.50 -1.25
N GLY A 216 -18.67 0.57 -1.00
CA GLY A 216 -18.07 -0.27 -2.02
C GLY A 216 -17.97 -1.69 -1.49
N VAL A 217 -19.04 -2.44 -1.73
CA VAL A 217 -19.10 -3.90 -1.92
C VAL A 217 -18.01 -4.69 -1.19
N SER A 218 -18.38 -5.34 -0.09
CA SER A 218 -17.63 -6.50 0.41
C SER A 218 -17.60 -7.56 -0.69
N GLY A 219 -16.43 -7.83 -1.26
CA GLY A 219 -16.21 -8.91 -2.22
C GLY A 219 -16.13 -8.43 -3.67
N PHE A 220 -14.90 -8.36 -4.19
CA PHE A 220 -14.66 -8.28 -5.63
C PHE A 220 -15.19 -9.59 -6.26
N GLY A 221 -16.33 -9.52 -6.94
CA GLY A 221 -17.04 -10.68 -7.50
C GLY A 221 -18.55 -10.74 -7.23
N ALA A 222 -19.09 -9.88 -6.35
CA ALA A 222 -20.54 -9.73 -6.19
C ALA A 222 -21.06 -8.64 -7.14
N PRO A 223 -22.11 -8.91 -7.95
CA PRO A 223 -22.76 -7.85 -8.73
C PRO A 223 -23.28 -6.77 -7.77
N PRO A 224 -23.22 -5.49 -8.15
CA PRO A 224 -23.70 -4.41 -7.31
C PRO A 224 -25.18 -4.65 -6.97
N PRO A 225 -25.63 -4.39 -5.73
CA PRO A 225 -27.06 -4.31 -5.48
C PRO A 225 -27.61 -3.23 -6.40
N SER A 226 -28.51 -3.62 -7.31
CA SER A 226 -29.25 -2.69 -8.14
C SER A 226 -29.77 -1.58 -7.24
N ARG A 227 -29.40 -0.35 -7.57
CA ARG A 227 -29.77 0.86 -6.84
C ARG A 227 -31.27 1.06 -7.03
N GLY A 228 -32.07 0.31 -6.27
CA GLY A 228 -33.51 0.44 -6.21
C GLY A 228 -33.86 1.78 -5.59
N HIS A 229 -34.46 2.64 -6.39
CA HIS A 229 -35.33 3.74 -6.02
C HIS A 229 -34.90 4.59 -4.80
N ALA A 230 -34.10 5.62 -5.07
CA ALA A 230 -34.32 6.90 -4.38
C ALA A 230 -35.46 7.61 -5.12
N ALA A 231 -36.70 7.27 -4.74
CA ALA A 231 -37.88 8.03 -5.12
C ALA A 231 -38.38 8.80 -3.88
N ASP A 232 -38.55 10.11 -4.10
CA ASP A 232 -39.50 10.99 -3.44
C ASP A 232 -39.24 11.47 -2.01
N GLU A 233 -38.39 12.49 -1.89
CA GLU A 233 -38.65 13.58 -0.94
C GLU A 233 -38.82 14.91 -1.71
N GLN A 234 -40.02 15.48 -1.57
CA GLN A 234 -40.47 16.84 -1.95
C GLN A 234 -41.04 17.06 -3.37
N ALA A 235 -42.32 16.70 -3.53
CA ALA A 235 -43.28 17.56 -4.22
C ALA A 235 -44.74 17.23 -3.84
N GLY A 236 -45.48 18.23 -3.34
CA GLY A 236 -46.91 18.38 -3.64
C GLY A 236 -47.92 17.63 -2.79
N ALA A 237 -48.51 18.36 -1.83
CA ALA A 237 -49.81 18.03 -1.26
C ALA A 237 -50.90 17.91 -2.33
N ARG A 238 -51.58 16.77 -2.43
CA ARG A 238 -53.04 16.61 -2.67
C ARG A 238 -53.39 15.15 -2.99
N GLY A 239 -54.47 14.67 -2.36
CA GLY A 239 -55.35 13.66 -2.94
C GLY A 239 -54.97 12.21 -2.62
N GLY A 240 -55.71 11.61 -1.69
CA GLY A 240 -55.56 10.19 -1.38
C GLY A 240 -56.02 9.28 -2.50
N ARG A 241 -55.51 8.04 -2.49
CA ARG A 241 -56.31 6.86 -2.80
C ARG A 241 -55.61 5.59 -2.32
N HIS A 242 -56.38 4.77 -1.63
CA HIS A 242 -56.03 3.45 -1.15
C HIS A 242 -55.67 2.50 -2.30
N ASN A 243 -54.72 1.62 -2.01
CA ASN A 243 -54.34 0.47 -2.80
C ASN A 243 -55.51 -0.52 -2.91
N TRP A 244 -56.02 -0.75 -4.13
CA TRP A 244 -56.96 -1.82 -4.41
C TRP A 244 -56.44 -2.66 -5.56
N GLY A 245 -56.08 -3.91 -5.23
CA GLY A 245 -56.27 -5.11 -6.04
C GLY A 245 -55.73 -5.11 -7.47
N GLN A 246 -54.66 -5.88 -7.68
CA GLN A 246 -54.30 -6.45 -8.99
C GLN A 246 -55.45 -7.33 -9.51
N GLY A 247 -55.83 -7.14 -10.77
CA GLY A 247 -56.64 -8.09 -11.55
C GLY A 247 -55.90 -8.46 -12.82
N PHE A 248 -55.59 -9.74 -12.99
CA PHE A 248 -55.11 -10.32 -14.24
C PHE A 248 -56.32 -10.67 -15.13
N GLN A 249 -56.29 -10.27 -16.40
CA GLN A 249 -57.22 -10.76 -17.40
C GLN A 249 -56.68 -12.07 -17.98
N LEU A 250 -57.33 -13.18 -17.63
CA LEU A 250 -57.23 -14.44 -18.37
C LEU A 250 -58.12 -14.31 -19.61
N GLY A 251 -57.62 -14.79 -20.75
CA GLY A 251 -58.12 -14.46 -22.09
C GLY A 251 -59.57 -14.83 -22.39
N ASP A 252 -60.07 -14.32 -23.51
CA ASP A 252 -60.74 -15.13 -24.54
C ASP A 252 -61.02 -14.27 -25.78
N ASN A 253 -60.61 -14.84 -26.93
CA ASN A 253 -61.05 -14.66 -28.33
C ASN A 253 -61.23 -13.25 -28.92
#